data_AF-A0A1G5ASS6-F1
#
_entry.id   AF-A0A1G5ASS6-F1
#
_cell.length_a   1.000
_cell.length_b   1.000
_cell.length_c   1.000
_cell.angle_alpha   90.00
_cell.angle_beta   90.00
_cell.angle_gamma   90.00
#
_symmetry.space_group_name_H-M   'P 1'
#
loop_
_entity.id
_entity.type
_entity.pdbx_description
1 polymer ?
#
loop_
_entity_poly.entity_id
_entity_poly.type
_entity_poly.pdbx_seq_one_letter_code
_entity_poly.pdbx_strand_id
1 'polypeptide(L)'
;MSKKFLTKLLALTLCAGLVLQPVTAFADTPVESETTEVVAEEVTDEVTEEIKEEVPEVKEELPEEVTPLETEAEEVKPMDNSSLPVLKAWIDDGWLYIDSIGDDYFYDIVVDNGAITTSNIPYNLNKYCNEIGLASGSYKVTVQALKKHTYEISSQTAELTYDFVADDIVLRPLTNVKIEEDILTFDAYAENCLYFVKVDGHDPIIATTNRVDLIYNFSSMGFTPGKYMLHITATKQNFKPISQTYDIEYAYAMEPEPEPEPKIVILKEDSISSNIKNMEIKYGKLCETPTFNSSYSQLEYTFAGWEEYSDEYDPEYPDGFRPCKGFFEGKYRAVLKVRIRDGYGNYELDPFFKLYVNGIGWRCIVTSYDENFNMTSMTFASPTYDIETPELPEP
;
A
#
# COMPACT_ATOMS: atom_id res chain seq x y z
N MET A 1 -2.42 -27.19 1.88
CA MET A 1 -2.93 -25.81 2.04
C MET A 1 -1.74 -24.87 2.16
N SER A 2 -1.60 -23.90 1.26
CA SER A 2 -0.47 -22.98 1.29
C SER A 2 -0.61 -21.98 2.44
N LYS A 3 0.49 -21.56 3.05
CA LYS A 3 0.49 -20.55 4.13
C LYS A 3 -0.19 -19.24 3.70
N LYS A 4 -0.15 -18.91 2.41
CA LYS A 4 -0.84 -17.75 1.81
C LYS A 4 -2.37 -17.86 1.88
N PHE A 5 -2.93 -19.07 1.81
CA PHE A 5 -4.38 -19.28 1.90
C PHE A 5 -4.89 -19.09 3.34
N LEU A 6 -4.12 -19.57 4.34
CA LEU A 6 -4.48 -19.43 5.74
C LEU A 6 -4.48 -17.96 6.20
N THR A 7 -3.50 -17.17 5.77
CA THR A 7 -3.43 -15.74 6.12
C THR A 7 -4.59 -14.94 5.52
N LYS A 8 -5.01 -15.26 4.29
CA LYS A 8 -6.18 -14.61 3.65
C LYS A 8 -7.49 -14.99 4.36
N LEU A 9 -7.65 -16.24 4.78
CA LEU A 9 -8.83 -16.71 5.52
C LEU A 9 -8.95 -16.06 6.92
N LEU A 10 -7.81 -15.82 7.57
CA LEU A 10 -7.75 -15.21 8.91
C LEU A 10 -8.04 -13.69 8.86
N ALA A 11 -7.60 -13.01 7.80
CA ALA A 11 -7.97 -11.62 7.56
C ALA A 11 -9.47 -11.48 7.26
N LEU A 12 -10.07 -12.43 6.53
CA LEU A 12 -11.49 -12.43 6.18
C LEU A 12 -12.41 -12.57 7.41
N THR A 13 -12.01 -13.40 8.38
CA THR A 13 -12.79 -13.63 9.61
C THR A 13 -12.74 -12.45 10.58
N LEU A 14 -11.67 -11.65 10.56
CA LEU A 14 -11.57 -10.43 11.38
C LEU A 14 -12.39 -9.27 10.81
N CYS A 15 -12.52 -9.14 9.49
CA CYS A 15 -13.31 -8.07 8.88
C CYS A 15 -14.84 -8.31 8.97
N ALA A 16 -15.29 -9.57 8.89
CA ALA A 16 -16.72 -9.89 9.00
C ALA A 16 -17.29 -9.64 10.41
N GLY A 17 -16.45 -9.68 11.46
CA GLY A 17 -16.87 -9.42 12.84
C GLY A 17 -17.16 -7.95 13.17
N LEU A 18 -16.71 -7.00 12.32
CA LEU A 18 -16.86 -5.56 12.59
C LEU A 18 -18.08 -4.92 11.92
N VAL A 19 -18.75 -5.60 10.99
CA VAL A 19 -19.89 -5.05 10.22
C VAL A 19 -21.25 -5.40 10.84
N LEU A 20 -21.30 -6.35 11.78
CA LEU A 20 -22.53 -6.74 12.47
C LEU A 20 -22.69 -6.01 13.81
N GLN A 21 -22.83 -4.69 13.78
CA GLN A 21 -23.50 -3.98 14.87
C GLN A 21 -24.93 -3.64 14.45
N PRO A 22 -25.96 -4.02 15.24
CA PRO A 22 -27.34 -3.70 14.91
C PRO A 22 -27.56 -2.19 15.10
N VAL A 23 -27.77 -1.48 14.00
CA VAL A 23 -28.29 -0.11 14.05
C VAL A 23 -29.76 -0.20 14.39
N THR A 24 -30.11 0.06 15.64
CA THR A 24 -31.50 0.31 16.06
C THR A 24 -31.97 1.61 15.43
N ALA A 25 -32.70 1.50 14.32
CA ALA A 25 -33.42 2.62 13.72
C ALA A 25 -34.69 2.91 14.55
N PHE A 26 -34.76 4.10 15.15
CA PHE A 26 -36.00 4.64 15.71
C PHE A 26 -36.83 5.25 14.58
N ALA A 27 -38.09 4.83 14.49
CA ALA A 27 -39.14 5.47 13.70
C ALA A 27 -40.13 6.17 14.64
N ASP A 28 -40.57 7.37 14.25
CA ASP A 28 -41.80 8.13 14.60
C ASP A 28 -41.45 9.63 14.57
N THR A 29 -42.14 10.54 13.88
CA THR A 29 -43.59 10.71 13.62
C THR A 29 -43.87 11.46 12.30
N PRO A 30 -45.12 11.44 11.78
CA PRO A 30 -45.55 12.11 10.55
C PRO A 30 -46.10 13.53 10.79
N VAL A 31 -46.33 14.32 9.72
CA VAL A 31 -47.57 15.11 9.44
C VAL A 31 -47.36 16.28 8.43
N GLU A 32 -48.28 16.31 7.45
CA GLU A 32 -48.90 17.41 6.64
C GLU A 32 -48.06 18.36 5.76
N SER A 33 -48.31 18.33 4.43
CA SER A 33 -49.08 19.31 3.60
C SER A 33 -48.24 20.56 3.26
N GLU A 34 -48.06 21.00 2.02
CA GLU A 34 -49.07 21.53 1.09
C GLU A 34 -48.49 21.60 -0.34
N THR A 35 -49.41 21.58 -1.29
CA THR A 35 -49.26 21.82 -2.73
C THR A 35 -48.65 23.17 -3.10
N THR A 36 -47.85 23.24 -4.17
CA THR A 36 -47.92 24.37 -5.11
C THR A 36 -47.46 23.97 -6.51
N GLU A 37 -48.34 24.21 -7.49
CA GLU A 37 -48.07 24.26 -8.93
C GLU A 37 -46.94 25.25 -9.25
N VAL A 38 -46.01 24.89 -10.14
CA VAL A 38 -45.33 25.86 -11.00
C VAL A 38 -45.17 25.30 -12.41
N VAL A 39 -46.03 25.83 -13.27
CA VAL A 39 -45.92 26.15 -14.71
C VAL A 39 -44.56 25.91 -15.37
N ALA A 40 -44.61 25.19 -16.50
CA ALA A 40 -43.57 25.11 -17.51
C ALA A 40 -43.48 26.40 -18.33
N GLU A 41 -42.26 26.88 -18.59
CA GLU A 41 -41.98 27.85 -19.64
C GLU A 41 -40.70 27.41 -20.37
N GLU A 42 -40.84 27.13 -21.67
CA GLU A 42 -39.72 26.98 -22.60
C GLU A 42 -39.06 28.34 -22.80
N VAL A 43 -37.73 28.40 -22.72
CA VAL A 43 -36.95 29.48 -23.35
C VAL A 43 -35.70 28.90 -23.99
N THR A 44 -35.53 29.30 -25.25
CA THR A 44 -34.52 28.97 -26.23
C THR A 44 -33.18 29.71 -26.05
N ASP A 45 -32.19 29.20 -26.79
CA ASP A 45 -31.02 29.86 -27.38
C ASP A 45 -29.75 30.15 -26.56
N GLU A 46 -28.71 29.43 -27.00
CA GLU A 46 -27.33 29.86 -27.28
C GLU A 46 -26.84 31.19 -26.68
N VAL A 47 -25.92 31.12 -25.72
CA VAL A 47 -24.76 32.03 -25.64
C VAL A 47 -23.56 31.26 -25.10
N THR A 48 -22.58 31.02 -25.97
CA THR A 48 -21.19 30.71 -25.61
C THR A 48 -20.49 32.00 -25.17
N GLU A 49 -20.15 32.12 -23.88
CA GLU A 49 -19.16 33.09 -23.42
C GLU A 49 -17.93 32.38 -22.83
N GLU A 50 -16.78 32.68 -23.44
CA GLU A 50 -15.43 32.41 -22.95
C GLU A 50 -15.23 33.06 -21.58
N ILE A 51 -15.11 32.25 -20.54
CA ILE A 51 -14.62 32.69 -19.23
C ILE A 51 -13.09 32.70 -19.31
N LYS A 52 -12.52 33.90 -19.47
CA LYS A 52 -11.11 34.16 -19.16
C LYS A 52 -10.97 34.23 -17.64
N GLU A 53 -10.42 33.17 -17.08
CA GLU A 53 -10.02 33.10 -15.67
C GLU A 53 -8.71 33.90 -15.49
N GLU A 54 -8.83 35.13 -15.01
CA GLU A 54 -7.67 35.90 -14.53
C GLU A 54 -7.20 35.32 -13.19
N VAL A 55 -6.08 34.61 -13.23
CA VAL A 55 -5.35 34.13 -12.07
C VAL A 55 -4.81 35.35 -11.29
N PRO A 56 -5.14 35.52 -10.00
CA PRO A 56 -4.59 36.62 -9.21
C PRO A 56 -3.10 36.41 -9.00
N GLU A 57 -2.33 37.44 -9.37
CA GLU A 57 -0.89 37.54 -9.16
C GLU A 57 -0.61 37.60 -7.64
N VAL A 58 -0.31 36.44 -7.06
CA VAL A 58 0.16 36.32 -5.67
C VAL A 58 1.57 36.89 -5.62
N LYS A 59 1.70 38.08 -5.03
CA LYS A 59 2.99 38.64 -4.62
C LYS A 59 3.60 37.71 -3.57
N GLU A 60 4.58 36.94 -4.02
CA GLU A 60 5.49 36.19 -3.16
C GLU A 60 6.36 37.22 -2.39
N GLU A 61 6.01 37.46 -1.13
CA GLU A 61 6.89 38.17 -0.21
C GLU A 61 8.07 37.23 0.10
N LEU A 62 9.22 37.53 -0.50
CA LEU A 62 10.50 36.90 -0.19
C LEU A 62 10.72 36.94 1.33
N PRO A 63 10.94 35.79 2.00
CA PRO A 63 11.25 35.78 3.42
C PRO A 63 12.54 36.56 3.67
N GLU A 64 12.50 37.42 4.69
CA GLU A 64 13.65 38.21 5.14
C GLU A 64 14.88 37.31 5.30
N GLU A 65 15.97 37.75 4.67
CA GLU A 65 17.30 37.16 4.72
C GLU A 65 17.72 37.00 6.19
N VAL A 66 17.62 35.76 6.69
CA VAL A 66 18.07 35.39 8.04
C VAL A 66 19.60 35.49 8.03
N THR A 67 20.12 36.57 8.59
CA THR A 67 21.55 36.73 8.83
C THR A 67 22.05 35.53 9.63
N PRO A 68 23.14 34.87 9.20
CA PRO A 68 23.70 33.76 9.95
C PRO A 68 24.09 34.26 11.33
N LEU A 69 23.52 33.65 12.37
CA LEU A 69 23.95 33.89 13.74
C LEU A 69 25.39 33.37 13.84
N GLU A 70 26.38 34.24 13.65
CA GLU A 70 27.78 33.99 13.98
C GLU A 70 27.84 33.70 15.48
N THR A 71 27.71 32.42 15.82
CA THR A 71 27.98 31.93 17.17
C THR A 71 29.49 31.87 17.26
N GLU A 72 30.10 32.87 17.89
CA GLU A 72 31.51 32.85 18.25
C GLU A 72 31.77 31.53 18.98
N ALA A 73 32.50 30.61 18.33
CA ALA A 73 32.92 29.36 18.93
C ALA A 73 33.84 29.73 20.10
N GLU A 74 33.30 29.67 21.31
CA GLU A 74 34.02 29.93 22.54
C GLU A 74 35.22 28.97 22.56
N GLU A 75 36.43 29.54 22.45
CA GLU A 75 37.69 28.80 22.37
C GLU A 75 37.85 28.00 23.67
N VAL A 76 37.50 26.71 23.62
CA VAL A 76 37.56 25.81 24.77
C VAL A 76 39.02 25.72 25.21
N LYS A 77 39.35 26.40 26.30
CA LYS A 77 40.69 26.38 26.88
C LYS A 77 41.07 24.93 27.20
N PRO A 78 42.28 24.48 26.84
CA PRO A 78 42.74 23.13 27.12
C PRO A 78 42.67 22.88 28.63
N MET A 79 41.93 21.84 29.01
CA MET A 79 41.75 21.44 30.40
C MET A 79 43.09 20.91 30.93
N ASP A 80 43.59 21.47 32.05
CA ASP A 80 44.84 21.03 32.66
C ASP A 80 44.64 19.67 33.35
N ASN A 81 44.98 18.60 32.63
CA ASN A 81 44.82 17.22 33.06
C ASN A 81 45.99 16.70 33.92
N SER A 82 46.94 17.56 34.32
CA SER A 82 48.15 17.14 35.05
C SER A 82 47.87 16.52 36.42
N SER A 83 46.68 16.74 36.99
CA SER A 83 46.26 16.19 38.29
C SER A 83 45.57 14.82 38.21
N LEU A 84 45.23 14.34 37.01
CA LEU A 84 44.57 13.06 36.80
C LEU A 84 45.54 11.88 36.99
N PRO A 85 45.06 10.68 37.35
CA PRO A 85 45.91 9.49 37.47
C PRO A 85 46.56 9.14 36.13
N VAL A 86 47.80 8.66 36.19
CA VAL A 86 48.54 8.19 35.01
C VAL A 86 47.98 6.85 34.55
N LEU A 87 47.53 6.78 33.30
CA LEU A 87 47.07 5.54 32.68
C LEU A 87 48.28 4.76 32.15
N LYS A 88 48.47 3.51 32.60
CA LYS A 88 49.47 2.61 32.04
C LYS A 88 48.84 1.76 30.97
N ALA A 89 49.37 1.85 29.76
CA ALA A 89 48.94 1.05 28.63
C ALA A 89 50.16 0.55 27.86
N TRP A 90 50.04 -0.59 27.19
CA TRP A 90 51.08 -1.14 26.30
C TRP A 90 50.43 -1.96 25.19
N ILE A 91 51.20 -2.19 24.13
CA ILE A 91 50.78 -2.99 22.99
C ILE A 91 51.67 -4.21 22.91
N ASP A 92 51.06 -5.40 22.83
CA ASP A 92 51.77 -6.66 22.63
C ASP A 92 51.01 -7.51 21.61
N ASP A 93 51.71 -7.96 20.57
CA ASP A 93 51.17 -8.76 19.46
C ASP A 93 49.86 -8.21 18.85
N GLY A 94 49.77 -6.88 18.71
CA GLY A 94 48.59 -6.19 18.17
C GLY A 94 47.38 -6.11 19.09
N TRP A 95 47.54 -6.47 20.37
CA TRP A 95 46.56 -6.25 21.42
C TRP A 95 46.98 -5.08 22.30
N LEU A 96 46.05 -4.15 22.55
CA LEU A 96 46.19 -3.07 23.51
C LEU A 96 45.76 -3.57 24.89
N TYR A 97 46.68 -3.47 25.83
CA TYR A 97 46.47 -3.74 27.25
C TYR A 97 46.51 -2.44 28.02
N ILE A 98 45.66 -2.34 29.04
CA ILE A 98 45.55 -1.18 29.92
C ILE A 98 45.46 -1.69 31.35
N ASP A 99 46.27 -1.13 32.25
CA ASP A 99 46.10 -1.38 33.68
C ASP A 99 44.76 -0.79 34.12
N SER A 100 43.89 -1.61 34.71
CA SER A 100 42.61 -1.14 35.21
C SER A 100 42.80 -0.04 36.27
N ILE A 101 42.11 1.08 36.08
CA ILE A 101 42.01 2.15 37.09
C ILE A 101 40.70 2.04 37.92
N GLY A 102 39.91 0.99 37.67
CA GLY A 102 38.64 0.67 38.32
C GLY A 102 37.64 0.01 37.36
N ASP A 103 36.49 -0.43 37.88
CA ASP A 103 35.50 -1.21 37.12
C ASP A 103 34.48 -0.34 36.34
N ASP A 104 34.51 0.98 36.54
CA ASP A 104 33.47 1.91 36.04
C ASP A 104 33.98 2.89 34.97
N TYR A 105 34.82 2.39 34.06
CA TYR A 105 35.45 3.19 33.02
C TYR A 105 35.21 2.63 31.61
N PHE A 106 35.10 3.56 30.67
CA PHE A 106 35.37 3.30 29.25
C PHE A 106 36.77 3.79 28.91
N TYR A 107 37.32 3.29 27.82
CA TYR A 107 38.58 3.72 27.24
C TYR A 107 38.30 4.29 25.87
N ASP A 108 38.69 5.54 25.68
CA ASP A 108 38.68 6.22 24.40
C ASP A 108 40.05 6.04 23.75
N ILE A 109 40.06 5.35 22.61
CA ILE A 109 41.25 4.91 21.89
C ILE A 109 41.23 5.60 20.54
N VAL A 110 42.26 6.39 20.24
CA VAL A 110 42.42 7.05 18.94
C VAL A 110 43.66 6.49 18.24
N VAL A 111 43.49 6.06 17.00
CA VAL A 111 44.56 5.59 16.10
C VAL A 111 44.44 6.39 14.80
N ASP A 112 45.42 7.25 14.54
CA ASP A 112 45.39 8.18 13.39
C ASP A 112 44.09 9.00 13.36
N ASN A 113 43.29 8.90 12.29
CA ASN A 113 42.01 9.59 12.15
C ASN A 113 40.80 8.79 12.69
N GLY A 114 41.02 7.59 13.24
CA GLY A 114 39.95 6.74 13.78
C GLY A 114 39.89 6.80 15.31
N ALA A 115 38.69 6.95 15.86
CA ALA A 115 38.45 6.90 17.32
C ALA A 115 37.42 5.82 17.68
N ILE A 116 37.63 5.15 18.80
CA ILE A 116 36.70 4.17 19.36
C ILE A 116 36.66 4.25 20.88
N THR A 117 35.44 4.18 21.44
CA THR A 117 35.22 4.08 22.88
C THR A 117 34.78 2.66 23.24
N THR A 118 35.48 1.99 24.15
CA THR A 118 35.22 0.58 24.53
C THR A 118 35.47 0.33 26.01
N SER A 119 34.82 -0.69 26.59
CA SER A 119 35.15 -1.22 27.93
C SER A 119 35.86 -2.57 27.87
N ASN A 120 36.02 -3.14 26.67
CA ASN A 120 36.62 -4.45 26.47
C ASN A 120 38.14 -4.34 26.32
N ILE A 121 38.87 -4.62 27.40
CA ILE A 121 40.33 -4.71 27.45
C ILE A 121 40.72 -6.14 27.84
N PRO A 122 41.69 -6.79 27.16
CA PRO A 122 42.51 -6.24 26.07
C PRO A 122 41.72 -6.00 24.78
N TYR A 123 42.13 -5.00 24.01
CA TYR A 123 41.48 -4.60 22.77
C TYR A 123 42.33 -4.96 21.55
N ASN A 124 41.76 -5.61 20.55
CA ASN A 124 42.49 -6.06 19.37
C ASN A 124 42.68 -4.91 18.37
N LEU A 125 43.84 -4.25 18.42
CA LEU A 125 44.17 -3.13 17.53
C LEU A 125 44.35 -3.60 16.08
N ASN A 126 44.89 -4.80 15.83
CA ASN A 126 45.01 -5.37 14.49
C ASN A 126 43.63 -5.41 13.80
N LYS A 127 42.63 -5.98 14.49
CA LYS A 127 41.26 -6.08 14.00
C LYS A 127 40.67 -4.70 13.73
N TYR A 128 40.80 -3.78 14.69
CA TYR A 128 40.28 -2.42 14.56
C TYR A 128 40.92 -1.67 13.37
N CYS A 129 42.24 -1.70 13.25
CA CYS A 129 42.98 -1.05 12.15
C CYS A 129 42.57 -1.62 10.78
N ASN A 130 42.38 -2.94 10.68
CA ASN A 130 41.84 -3.60 9.49
C ASN A 130 40.36 -3.22 9.20
N GLU A 131 39.56 -2.97 10.23
CA GLU A 131 38.17 -2.54 10.11
C GLU A 131 38.07 -1.11 9.58
N ILE A 132 38.80 -0.16 10.17
CA ILE A 132 38.88 1.22 9.67
C ILE A 132 39.72 1.36 8.39
N GLY A 133 40.44 0.30 8.04
CA GLY A 133 41.10 0.15 6.76
C GLY A 133 42.42 0.89 6.63
N LEU A 134 43.15 1.08 7.74
CA LEU A 134 44.50 1.65 7.74
C LEU A 134 45.44 0.83 6.83
N ALA A 135 46.44 1.50 6.26
CA ALA A 135 47.52 0.85 5.53
C ALA A 135 48.57 0.30 6.51
N SER A 136 49.48 -0.56 6.04
CA SER A 136 50.63 -0.93 6.87
C SER A 136 51.48 0.31 7.18
N GLY A 137 51.82 0.53 8.44
CA GLY A 137 52.50 1.74 8.89
C GLY A 137 52.67 1.83 10.40
N SER A 138 53.37 2.87 10.86
CA SER A 138 53.55 3.17 12.28
C SER A 138 52.60 4.30 12.67
N TYR A 139 51.74 4.03 13.66
CA TYR A 139 50.66 4.93 14.07
C TYR A 139 50.81 5.36 15.52
N LYS A 140 50.50 6.62 15.80
CA LYS A 140 50.32 7.11 17.17
C LYS A 140 48.98 6.62 17.69
N VAL A 141 49.00 5.95 18.84
CA VAL A 141 47.80 5.51 19.56
C VAL A 141 47.69 6.33 20.83
N THR A 142 46.58 7.04 21.02
CA THR A 142 46.28 7.72 22.28
C THR A 142 45.16 7.00 23.00
N VAL A 143 45.28 6.90 24.32
CA VAL A 143 44.30 6.21 25.16
C VAL A 143 44.00 7.06 26.39
N GLN A 144 42.73 7.26 26.70
CA GLN A 144 42.29 7.94 27.91
C GLN A 144 41.09 7.22 28.52
N ALA A 145 41.00 7.22 29.85
CA ALA A 145 39.86 6.63 30.54
C ALA A 145 38.75 7.67 30.75
N LEU A 146 37.52 7.30 30.45
CA LEU A 146 36.31 8.09 30.63
C LEU A 146 35.42 7.43 31.69
N LYS A 147 34.82 8.20 32.60
CA LYS A 147 33.83 7.65 33.55
C LYS A 147 32.60 7.16 32.79
N LYS A 148 32.14 5.94 33.09
CA LYS A 148 31.05 5.29 32.34
C LYS A 148 29.73 6.08 32.30
N HIS A 149 29.43 6.81 33.37
CA HIS A 149 28.18 7.54 33.54
C HIS A 149 28.20 8.98 33.03
N THR A 150 29.37 9.62 33.00
CA THR A 150 29.49 11.05 32.68
C THR A 150 30.30 11.32 31.41
N TYR A 151 31.03 10.33 30.90
CA TYR A 151 32.01 10.47 29.82
C TYR A 151 33.10 11.52 30.09
N GLU A 152 33.26 11.94 31.34
CA GLU A 152 34.33 12.85 31.76
C GLU A 152 35.68 12.13 31.70
N ILE A 153 36.70 12.83 31.20
CA ILE A 153 38.09 12.38 31.22
C ILE A 153 38.52 12.19 32.68
N SER A 154 39.09 11.02 32.96
CA SER A 154 39.41 10.56 34.31
C SER A 154 40.83 10.06 34.48
N SER A 155 41.62 10.09 33.41
CA SER A 155 43.05 9.79 33.42
C SER A 155 43.83 10.78 32.56
N GLN A 156 45.15 10.82 32.76
CA GLN A 156 46.05 11.37 31.75
C GLN A 156 45.98 10.51 30.48
N THR A 157 46.27 11.13 29.33
CA THR A 157 46.37 10.42 28.05
C THR A 157 47.65 9.61 27.99
N ALA A 158 47.53 8.30 27.76
CA ALA A 158 48.67 7.46 27.42
C ALA A 158 48.94 7.57 25.91
N GLU A 159 50.19 7.82 25.52
CA GLU A 159 50.61 7.85 24.12
C GLU A 159 51.52 6.67 23.81
N LEU A 160 51.18 5.94 22.76
CA LEU A 160 51.85 4.72 22.32
C LEU A 160 52.15 4.83 20.82
N THR A 161 53.07 3.99 20.36
CA THR A 161 53.34 3.79 18.93
C THR A 161 52.99 2.36 18.57
N TYR A 162 52.29 2.18 17.46
CA TYR A 162 51.85 0.88 16.97
C TYR A 162 52.25 0.66 15.52
N ASP A 163 53.11 -0.32 15.29
CA ASP A 163 53.49 -0.76 13.95
C ASP A 163 52.46 -1.76 13.44
N PHE A 164 51.47 -1.24 12.70
CA PHE A 164 50.41 -2.04 12.12
C PHE A 164 50.85 -2.61 10.76
N VAL A 165 50.63 -3.90 10.56
CA VAL A 165 50.76 -4.56 9.26
C VAL A 165 49.35 -4.90 8.82
N ALA A 166 48.85 -4.20 7.80
CA ALA A 166 47.55 -4.49 7.23
C ALA A 166 47.54 -5.92 6.68
N ASP A 167 46.44 -6.63 6.90
CA ASP A 167 46.26 -7.90 6.21
C ASP A 167 46.21 -7.59 4.71
N ASP A 168 47.09 -8.24 3.92
CA ASP A 168 46.96 -8.24 2.48
C ASP A 168 45.66 -8.98 2.12
N ILE A 169 44.56 -8.22 2.08
CA ILE A 169 43.26 -8.75 1.66
C ILE A 169 43.39 -9.05 0.18
N VAL A 170 43.66 -10.31 -0.14
CA VAL A 170 43.56 -10.83 -1.51
C VAL A 170 42.09 -10.77 -1.91
N LEU A 171 41.71 -9.68 -2.58
CA LEU A 171 40.37 -9.49 -3.13
C LEU A 171 40.10 -10.62 -4.13
N ARG A 172 39.10 -11.45 -3.82
CA ARG A 172 38.62 -12.48 -4.75
C ARG A 172 37.47 -11.92 -5.60
N PRO A 173 37.30 -12.36 -6.85
CA PRO A 173 36.15 -11.99 -7.66
C PRO A 173 34.86 -12.58 -7.08
N LEU A 174 33.73 -11.96 -7.43
CA LEU A 174 32.40 -12.56 -7.22
C LEU A 174 32.25 -13.82 -8.08
N THR A 175 31.48 -14.79 -7.59
CA THR A 175 31.21 -16.05 -8.29
C THR A 175 29.75 -16.16 -8.68
N ASN A 176 29.46 -16.95 -9.73
CA ASN A 176 28.11 -17.18 -10.26
C ASN A 176 27.32 -15.91 -10.60
N VAL A 177 28.01 -14.86 -11.06
CA VAL A 177 27.36 -13.60 -11.47
C VAL A 177 26.60 -13.82 -12.78
N LYS A 178 25.28 -13.57 -12.77
CA LYS A 178 24.41 -13.71 -13.95
C LYS A 178 23.18 -12.81 -13.84
N ILE A 179 22.59 -12.49 -14.98
CA ILE A 179 21.32 -11.75 -15.09
C ILE A 179 20.29 -12.69 -15.71
N GLU A 180 19.18 -12.93 -15.02
CA GLU A 180 18.05 -13.73 -15.48
C GLU A 180 16.76 -12.92 -15.26
N GLU A 181 15.99 -12.66 -16.33
CA GLU A 181 14.73 -11.89 -16.25
C GLU A 181 14.89 -10.56 -15.49
N ASP A 182 15.90 -9.76 -15.88
CA ASP A 182 16.25 -8.48 -15.24
C ASP A 182 16.63 -8.56 -13.76
N ILE A 183 16.92 -9.75 -13.26
CA ILE A 183 17.40 -9.96 -11.90
C ILE A 183 18.88 -10.34 -11.95
N LEU A 184 19.73 -9.45 -11.44
CA LEU A 184 21.14 -9.74 -11.20
C LEU A 184 21.27 -10.63 -9.95
N THR A 185 21.95 -11.77 -10.10
CA THR A 185 22.25 -12.71 -9.03
C THR A 185 23.73 -13.08 -9.01
N PHE A 186 24.26 -13.40 -7.83
CA PHE A 186 25.62 -13.87 -7.60
C PHE A 186 25.70 -14.64 -6.26
N ASP A 187 26.80 -15.34 -5.98
CA ASP A 187 26.96 -15.98 -4.66
C ASP A 187 27.23 -14.92 -3.57
N ALA A 188 26.75 -15.16 -2.35
CA ALA A 188 27.04 -14.27 -1.22
C ALA A 188 28.55 -14.27 -0.91
N TYR A 189 29.15 -13.07 -0.83
CA TYR A 189 30.59 -12.92 -0.65
C TYR A 189 31.04 -13.14 0.81
N ALA A 190 30.33 -12.53 1.75
CA ALA A 190 30.55 -12.64 3.19
C ALA A 190 29.25 -12.31 3.95
N GLU A 191 29.20 -12.64 5.24
CA GLU A 191 28.12 -12.17 6.11
C GLU A 191 28.17 -10.64 6.26
N ASN A 192 27.01 -9.98 6.26
CA ASN A 192 26.85 -8.54 6.49
C ASN A 192 27.63 -7.61 5.54
N CYS A 193 27.96 -8.06 4.32
CA CYS A 193 28.49 -7.17 3.29
C CYS A 193 27.38 -6.45 2.52
N LEU A 194 27.74 -5.32 1.91
CA LEU A 194 26.92 -4.62 0.93
C LEU A 194 27.44 -4.93 -0.48
N TYR A 195 26.61 -4.77 -1.49
CA TYR A 195 27.00 -4.90 -2.89
C TYR A 195 26.71 -3.60 -3.62
N PHE A 196 27.74 -3.05 -4.23
CA PHE A 196 27.65 -1.85 -5.05
C PHE A 196 27.53 -2.29 -6.50
N VAL A 197 26.41 -1.97 -7.14
CA VAL A 197 26.21 -2.15 -8.58
C VAL A 197 26.27 -0.77 -9.21
N LYS A 198 27.43 -0.41 -9.74
CA LYS A 198 27.68 0.91 -10.34
C LYS A 198 27.47 0.85 -11.85
N VAL A 199 26.82 1.88 -12.38
CA VAL A 199 26.73 2.15 -13.82
C VAL A 199 27.48 3.45 -14.09
N ASP A 200 28.28 3.50 -15.15
CA ASP A 200 29.06 4.70 -15.48
C ASP A 200 28.16 5.93 -15.64
N GLY A 201 28.51 7.01 -14.94
CA GLY A 201 27.75 8.26 -14.95
C GLY A 201 26.57 8.32 -13.98
N HIS A 202 26.33 7.27 -13.19
CA HIS A 202 25.22 7.21 -12.22
C HIS A 202 25.70 6.83 -10.81
N ASP A 203 24.90 7.18 -9.81
CA ASP A 203 25.10 6.72 -8.44
C ASP A 203 24.96 5.19 -8.35
N PRO A 204 25.74 4.51 -7.49
CA PRO A 204 25.69 3.07 -7.37
C PRO A 204 24.37 2.62 -6.72
N ILE A 205 23.81 1.53 -7.23
CA ILE A 205 22.76 0.79 -6.53
C ILE A 205 23.42 0.04 -5.35
N ILE A 206 22.93 0.28 -4.14
CA ILE A 206 23.43 -0.38 -2.92
C ILE A 206 22.46 -1.50 -2.55
N ALA A 207 22.90 -2.75 -2.71
CA ALA A 207 22.13 -3.92 -2.35
C ALA A 207 22.66 -4.57 -1.07
N THR A 208 21.74 -4.95 -0.17
CA THR A 208 22.04 -5.72 1.05
C THR A 208 21.92 -7.22 0.85
N THR A 209 21.51 -7.66 -0.35
CA THR A 209 21.37 -9.07 -0.73
C THR A 209 22.07 -9.33 -2.05
N ASN A 210 22.33 -10.61 -2.33
CA ASN A 210 22.94 -11.08 -3.57
C ASN A 210 21.94 -11.23 -4.74
N ARG A 211 20.80 -10.53 -4.66
CA ARG A 211 19.75 -10.49 -5.68
C ARG A 211 19.32 -9.04 -5.87
N VAL A 212 19.49 -8.51 -7.07
CA VAL A 212 19.19 -7.11 -7.41
C VAL A 212 18.20 -7.08 -8.56
N ASP A 213 17.07 -6.42 -8.35
CA ASP A 213 16.03 -6.20 -9.35
C ASP A 213 16.46 -5.01 -10.24
N LEU A 214 17.03 -5.31 -11.41
CA LEU A 214 17.59 -4.28 -12.28
C LEU A 214 16.49 -3.44 -12.92
N ILE A 215 15.37 -4.04 -13.34
CA ILE A 215 14.27 -3.31 -13.98
C ILE A 215 13.68 -2.25 -13.04
N TYR A 216 13.41 -2.61 -11.79
CA TYR A 216 12.93 -1.65 -10.78
C TYR A 216 13.94 -0.54 -10.52
N ASN A 217 15.21 -0.89 -10.29
CA ASN A 217 16.23 0.11 -9.98
C ASN A 217 16.49 1.04 -11.18
N PHE A 218 16.60 0.51 -12.40
CA PHE A 218 16.80 1.29 -13.62
C PHE A 218 15.62 2.22 -13.90
N SER A 219 14.39 1.73 -13.77
CA SER A 219 13.18 2.54 -13.91
C SER A 219 13.14 3.66 -12.86
N SER A 220 13.39 3.34 -11.58
CA SER A 220 13.34 4.31 -10.49
C SER A 220 14.45 5.38 -10.57
N MET A 221 15.60 5.04 -11.14
CA MET A 221 16.72 5.95 -11.37
C MET A 221 16.62 6.69 -12.72
N GLY A 222 15.55 6.48 -13.50
CA GLY A 222 15.31 7.19 -14.74
C GLY A 222 16.27 6.81 -15.88
N PHE A 223 16.79 5.57 -15.89
CA PHE A 223 17.56 5.08 -17.02
C PHE A 223 16.67 4.97 -18.27
N THR A 224 17.24 5.27 -19.43
CA THR A 224 16.57 5.06 -20.72
C THR A 224 16.86 3.66 -21.25
N PRO A 225 15.98 3.07 -22.08
CA PRO A 225 16.28 1.77 -22.70
C PRO A 225 17.62 1.78 -23.45
N GLY A 226 18.47 0.80 -23.19
CA GLY A 226 19.84 0.79 -23.69
C GLY A 226 20.71 -0.34 -23.13
N LYS A 227 21.97 -0.37 -23.55
CA LYS A 227 22.99 -1.29 -23.01
C LYS A 227 23.89 -0.57 -22.03
N TYR A 228 24.12 -1.19 -20.88
CA TYR A 228 24.88 -0.62 -19.78
C TYR A 228 25.91 -1.62 -19.28
N MET A 229 27.09 -1.14 -18.90
CA MET A 229 28.09 -1.93 -18.18
C MET A 229 27.84 -1.78 -16.68
N LEU A 230 27.61 -2.89 -15.98
CA LEU A 230 27.47 -2.92 -14.53
C LEU A 230 28.80 -3.31 -13.90
N HIS A 231 29.25 -2.52 -12.92
CA HIS A 231 30.44 -2.79 -12.11
C HIS A 231 30.01 -3.21 -10.71
N ILE A 232 30.22 -4.48 -10.37
CA ILE A 232 29.70 -5.08 -9.14
C ILE A 232 30.84 -5.31 -8.16
N THR A 233 30.77 -4.70 -6.98
CA THR A 233 31.79 -4.82 -5.93
C THR A 233 31.14 -5.10 -4.59
N ALA A 234 31.57 -6.16 -3.88
CA ALA A 234 31.20 -6.36 -2.49
C ALA A 234 32.02 -5.43 -1.60
N THR A 235 31.36 -4.79 -0.63
CA THR A 235 31.96 -3.83 0.30
C THR A 235 31.59 -4.16 1.75
N LYS A 236 32.41 -3.71 2.70
CA LYS A 236 32.03 -3.65 4.12
C LYS A 236 30.97 -2.56 4.34
N GLN A 237 30.39 -2.52 5.53
CA GLN A 237 29.45 -1.46 5.93
C GLN A 237 30.04 -0.03 5.88
N ASN A 238 31.37 0.10 5.95
CA ASN A 238 32.08 1.36 5.75
C ASN A 238 32.49 1.62 4.28
N PHE A 239 31.89 0.90 3.34
CA PHE A 239 32.10 1.01 1.89
C PHE A 239 33.50 0.64 1.39
N LYS A 240 34.39 0.09 2.23
CA LYS A 240 35.68 -0.44 1.77
C LYS A 240 35.46 -1.70 0.93
N PRO A 241 36.00 -1.79 -0.30
CA PRO A 241 35.90 -3.00 -1.14
C PRO A 241 36.51 -4.22 -0.46
N ILE A 242 35.82 -5.35 -0.57
CA ILE A 242 36.28 -6.68 -0.12
C ILE A 242 36.31 -7.71 -1.24
N SER A 243 35.74 -7.42 -2.41
CA SER A 243 35.91 -8.22 -3.63
C SER A 243 36.63 -7.44 -4.73
N GLN A 244 37.10 -8.16 -5.75
CA GLN A 244 37.38 -7.51 -7.05
C GLN A 244 36.07 -7.02 -7.66
N THR A 245 36.14 -5.99 -8.49
CA THR A 245 35.02 -5.55 -9.32
C THR A 245 34.76 -6.60 -10.40
N TYR A 246 33.49 -6.97 -10.57
CA TYR A 246 33.03 -7.82 -11.66
C TYR A 246 32.23 -6.99 -12.65
N ASP A 247 32.58 -7.07 -13.93
CA ASP A 247 31.93 -6.32 -15.01
C ASP A 247 30.98 -7.22 -15.80
N ILE A 248 29.73 -6.77 -16.01
CA ILE A 248 28.73 -7.49 -16.81
C ILE A 248 27.87 -6.51 -17.62
N GLU A 249 27.62 -6.83 -18.90
CA GLU A 249 26.73 -6.06 -19.75
C GLU A 249 25.26 -6.39 -19.42
N TYR A 250 24.44 -5.36 -19.28
CA TYR A 250 22.99 -5.44 -19.09
C TYR A 250 22.27 -4.65 -20.19
N ALA A 251 21.32 -5.29 -20.87
CA ALA A 251 20.46 -4.65 -21.86
C ALA A 251 19.11 -4.33 -21.20
N TYR A 252 18.94 -3.09 -20.78
CA TYR A 252 17.70 -2.59 -20.20
C TYR A 252 16.70 -2.29 -21.32
N ALA A 253 15.61 -3.05 -21.35
CA ALA A 253 14.44 -2.77 -22.17
C ALA A 253 13.27 -2.50 -21.23
N MET A 254 12.74 -1.28 -21.24
CA MET A 254 11.48 -1.01 -20.56
C MET A 254 10.40 -1.78 -21.33
N GLU A 255 9.77 -2.77 -20.68
CA GLU A 255 8.59 -3.39 -21.26
C GLU A 255 7.58 -2.27 -21.58
N PRO A 256 6.91 -2.31 -22.75
CA PRO A 256 5.89 -1.33 -23.06
C PRO A 256 4.88 -1.31 -21.92
N GLU A 257 4.55 -0.11 -21.41
CA GLU A 257 3.53 0.03 -20.37
C GLU A 257 2.31 -0.81 -20.77
N PRO A 258 1.81 -1.68 -19.88
CA PRO A 258 0.59 -2.41 -20.17
C PRO A 258 -0.50 -1.39 -20.52
N GLU A 259 -1.24 -1.64 -21.60
CA GLU A 259 -2.33 -0.75 -22.01
C GLU A 259 -3.22 -0.45 -20.79
N PRO A 260 -3.60 0.83 -20.56
CA PRO A 260 -4.37 1.20 -19.39
C PRO A 260 -5.63 0.35 -19.33
N GLU A 261 -5.86 -0.30 -18.19
CA GLU A 261 -7.07 -1.10 -17.98
C GLU A 261 -8.31 -0.28 -18.35
N PRO A 262 -9.28 -0.88 -19.06
CA PRO A 262 -10.45 -0.15 -19.51
C PRO A 262 -11.18 0.45 -18.32
N LYS A 263 -11.40 1.77 -18.36
CA LYS A 263 -12.11 2.51 -17.30
C LYS A 263 -13.49 1.87 -17.04
N ILE A 264 -13.68 1.37 -15.82
CA ILE A 264 -14.95 0.80 -15.38
C ILE A 264 -15.99 1.92 -15.24
N VAL A 265 -17.16 1.72 -15.86
CA VAL A 265 -18.32 2.63 -15.79
C VAL A 265 -19.34 2.07 -14.80
N ILE A 266 -19.61 2.81 -13.73
CA ILE A 266 -20.56 2.41 -12.68
C ILE A 266 -21.97 2.91 -13.01
N LEU A 267 -22.94 2.01 -13.10
CA LEU A 267 -24.35 2.31 -13.33
C LEU A 267 -25.09 2.41 -12.00
N LYS A 268 -25.72 3.56 -11.73
CA LYS A 268 -26.34 3.85 -10.42
C LYS A 268 -27.85 3.66 -10.38
N GLU A 269 -28.51 3.80 -11.53
CA GLU A 269 -29.96 3.64 -11.61
C GLU A 269 -30.41 3.38 -13.05
N ASP A 270 -31.64 2.88 -13.19
CA ASP A 270 -32.34 2.79 -14.47
C ASP A 270 -33.85 2.99 -14.27
N SER A 271 -34.48 3.53 -15.31
CA SER A 271 -35.92 3.72 -15.42
C SER A 271 -36.44 2.97 -16.64
N ILE A 272 -37.18 1.88 -16.40
CA ILE A 272 -37.67 0.99 -17.45
C ILE A 272 -39.19 1.09 -17.62
N SER A 273 -39.65 0.74 -18.82
CA SER A 273 -41.08 0.63 -19.13
C SER A 273 -41.53 -0.83 -19.09
N SER A 274 -42.76 -1.06 -18.63
CA SER A 274 -43.37 -2.39 -18.58
C SER A 274 -44.86 -2.35 -18.87
N ASN A 275 -45.39 -3.41 -19.50
CA ASN A 275 -46.82 -3.59 -19.69
C ASN A 275 -47.57 -4.01 -18.41
N ILE A 276 -46.88 -4.22 -17.28
CA ILE A 276 -47.46 -4.73 -16.02
C ILE A 276 -48.67 -3.92 -15.52
N LYS A 277 -48.68 -2.59 -15.74
CA LYS A 277 -49.79 -1.71 -15.37
C LYS A 277 -51.09 -2.02 -16.13
N ASN A 278 -50.97 -2.60 -17.32
CA ASN A 278 -52.08 -2.89 -18.21
C ASN A 278 -52.52 -4.36 -18.15
N MET A 279 -51.88 -5.19 -17.32
CA MET A 279 -52.19 -6.62 -17.18
C MET A 279 -53.42 -6.82 -16.29
N GLU A 280 -54.23 -7.84 -16.60
CA GLU A 280 -55.38 -8.21 -15.77
C GLU A 280 -54.96 -9.05 -14.56
N ILE A 281 -54.39 -8.41 -13.55
CA ILE A 281 -54.06 -9.04 -12.26
C ILE A 281 -55.36 -9.16 -11.44
N LYS A 282 -56.08 -10.26 -11.60
CA LYS A 282 -57.42 -10.48 -11.01
C LYS A 282 -57.60 -11.92 -10.53
N TYR A 283 -58.52 -12.11 -9.57
CA TYR A 283 -58.88 -13.43 -9.03
C TYR A 283 -59.22 -14.45 -10.13
N GLY A 284 -58.68 -15.65 -10.00
CA GLY A 284 -58.86 -16.78 -10.91
C GLY A 284 -58.05 -16.72 -12.21
N LYS A 285 -57.23 -15.69 -12.44
CA LYS A 285 -56.38 -15.58 -13.63
C LYS A 285 -55.02 -16.25 -13.42
N LEU A 286 -54.44 -16.75 -14.51
CA LEU A 286 -53.07 -17.26 -14.49
C LEU A 286 -52.07 -16.10 -14.48
N CYS A 287 -50.92 -16.34 -13.87
CA CYS A 287 -49.80 -15.41 -13.89
C CYS A 287 -49.23 -15.31 -15.32
N GLU A 288 -49.28 -14.12 -15.90
CA GLU A 288 -48.68 -13.82 -17.20
C GLU A 288 -47.30 -13.16 -17.03
N THR A 289 -46.42 -13.27 -18.03
CA THR A 289 -45.09 -12.65 -18.00
C THR A 289 -45.14 -11.22 -18.53
N PRO A 290 -44.89 -10.18 -17.70
CA PRO A 290 -44.74 -8.82 -18.17
C PRO A 290 -43.51 -8.67 -19.07
N THR A 291 -43.57 -7.71 -19.97
CA THR A 291 -42.41 -7.25 -20.76
C THR A 291 -41.75 -6.07 -20.07
N PHE A 292 -40.44 -5.94 -20.26
CA PHE A 292 -39.62 -4.88 -19.66
C PHE A 292 -38.67 -4.34 -20.71
N ASN A 293 -38.63 -3.02 -20.88
CA ASN A 293 -37.77 -2.36 -21.86
C ASN A 293 -36.95 -1.25 -21.18
N SER A 294 -35.63 -1.34 -21.33
CA SER A 294 -34.65 -0.34 -20.88
C SER A 294 -34.02 0.38 -22.07
N SER A 295 -33.61 1.63 -21.86
CA SER A 295 -32.75 2.38 -22.80
C SER A 295 -31.29 1.96 -22.72
N TYR A 296 -30.86 1.31 -21.63
CA TYR A 296 -29.50 0.81 -21.45
C TYR A 296 -29.32 -0.55 -22.11
N SER A 297 -28.57 -0.57 -23.20
CA SER A 297 -28.26 -1.80 -23.96
C SER A 297 -27.30 -2.74 -23.22
N GLN A 298 -26.52 -2.20 -22.27
CA GLN A 298 -25.61 -2.97 -21.42
C GLN A 298 -26.30 -3.69 -20.26
N LEU A 299 -27.57 -3.37 -19.97
CA LEU A 299 -28.35 -4.07 -18.96
C LEU A 299 -29.21 -5.17 -19.59
N GLU A 300 -29.39 -6.25 -18.83
CA GLU A 300 -30.30 -7.34 -19.14
C GLU A 300 -31.28 -7.51 -17.98
N TYR A 301 -32.57 -7.55 -18.34
CA TYR A 301 -33.68 -7.73 -17.40
C TYR A 301 -34.35 -9.08 -17.65
N THR A 302 -34.45 -9.91 -16.62
CA THR A 302 -35.10 -11.22 -16.67
C THR A 302 -36.23 -11.28 -15.65
N PHE A 303 -37.47 -11.47 -16.12
CA PHE A 303 -38.60 -11.68 -15.23
C PHE A 303 -38.47 -13.03 -14.50
N ALA A 304 -38.33 -12.98 -13.18
CA ALA A 304 -38.12 -14.17 -12.36
C ALA A 304 -39.43 -14.87 -11.99
N GLY A 305 -40.56 -14.14 -12.01
CA GLY A 305 -41.88 -14.69 -11.76
C GLY A 305 -42.76 -13.79 -10.90
N TRP A 306 -43.94 -14.31 -10.59
CA TRP A 306 -44.84 -13.75 -9.59
C TRP A 306 -44.68 -14.53 -8.28
N GLU A 307 -44.77 -13.80 -7.18
CA GLU A 307 -44.77 -14.37 -5.84
C GLU A 307 -46.02 -13.98 -5.08
N GLU A 308 -46.52 -14.89 -4.26
CA GLU A 308 -47.66 -14.71 -3.35
C GLU A 308 -47.15 -14.71 -1.90
N TYR A 309 -47.70 -13.82 -1.09
CA TYR A 309 -47.43 -13.78 0.34
C TYR A 309 -48.17 -14.88 1.10
N SER A 310 -47.47 -15.52 2.02
CA SER A 310 -48.03 -16.48 2.96
C SER A 310 -47.58 -16.15 4.38
N ASP A 311 -48.52 -16.20 5.33
CA ASP A 311 -48.23 -16.09 6.76
C ASP A 311 -47.55 -17.36 7.33
N GLU A 312 -47.54 -18.45 6.56
CA GLU A 312 -46.87 -19.69 6.95
C GLU A 312 -45.36 -19.51 6.79
N TYR A 313 -44.62 -19.71 7.89
CA TYR A 313 -43.17 -19.60 7.87
C TYR A 313 -42.55 -20.71 7.01
N ASP A 314 -41.83 -20.31 5.97
CA ASP A 314 -41.04 -21.18 5.13
C ASP A 314 -39.57 -20.74 5.19
N PRO A 315 -38.62 -21.60 5.63
CA PRO A 315 -37.20 -21.26 5.65
C PRO A 315 -36.61 -21.01 4.26
N GLU A 316 -37.21 -21.52 3.18
CA GLU A 316 -36.81 -21.21 1.80
C GLU A 316 -37.25 -19.80 1.37
N TYR A 317 -38.31 -19.28 2.01
CA TYR A 317 -38.92 -17.97 1.72
C TYR A 317 -39.13 -17.18 3.03
N PRO A 318 -38.03 -16.73 3.67
CA PRO A 318 -38.10 -16.12 5.00
C PRO A 318 -38.87 -14.79 5.04
N ASP A 319 -39.11 -14.17 3.88
CA ASP A 319 -39.95 -12.96 3.76
C ASP A 319 -41.44 -13.25 3.47
N GLY A 320 -41.81 -14.53 3.45
CA GLY A 320 -43.17 -15.03 3.25
C GLY A 320 -43.63 -15.03 1.80
N PHE A 321 -42.82 -14.60 0.83
CA PHE A 321 -43.20 -14.58 -0.58
C PHE A 321 -42.70 -15.80 -1.32
N ARG A 322 -43.61 -16.59 -1.89
CA ARG A 322 -43.31 -17.83 -2.62
C ARG A 322 -43.81 -17.78 -4.06
N PRO A 323 -43.16 -18.47 -5.02
CA PRO A 323 -43.61 -18.49 -6.41
C PRO A 323 -45.06 -18.95 -6.57
N CYS A 324 -45.83 -18.26 -7.41
CA CYS A 324 -47.21 -18.61 -7.70
C CYS A 324 -47.46 -18.76 -9.22
N LYS A 325 -48.55 -19.43 -9.58
CA LYS A 325 -48.94 -19.68 -10.99
C LYS A 325 -50.27 -19.01 -11.38
N GLY A 326 -51.01 -18.53 -10.39
CA GLY A 326 -52.28 -17.87 -10.58
C GLY A 326 -52.58 -16.96 -9.41
N PHE A 327 -53.56 -16.10 -9.65
CA PHE A 327 -54.01 -15.08 -8.74
C PHE A 327 -55.28 -15.57 -8.04
N PHE A 328 -55.21 -15.75 -6.72
CA PHE A 328 -56.32 -15.99 -5.83
C PHE A 328 -56.42 -14.83 -4.83
N GLU A 329 -57.21 -15.00 -3.78
CA GLU A 329 -57.25 -14.01 -2.70
C GLU A 329 -55.90 -13.98 -1.97
N GLY A 330 -55.28 -12.80 -1.88
CA GLY A 330 -53.97 -12.65 -1.25
C GLY A 330 -53.19 -11.44 -1.75
N LYS A 331 -51.90 -11.40 -1.37
CA LYS A 331 -50.96 -10.33 -1.74
C LYS A 331 -49.90 -10.87 -2.67
N TYR A 332 -49.67 -10.18 -3.79
CA TYR A 332 -48.76 -10.63 -4.84
C TYR A 332 -47.70 -9.59 -5.14
N ARG A 333 -46.54 -10.01 -5.64
CA ARG A 333 -45.51 -9.10 -6.18
C ARG A 333 -44.84 -9.71 -7.41
N ALA A 334 -44.35 -8.87 -8.29
CA ALA A 334 -43.55 -9.24 -9.44
C ALA A 334 -42.05 -9.16 -9.08
N VAL A 335 -41.26 -10.10 -9.60
CA VAL A 335 -39.81 -10.17 -9.35
C VAL A 335 -39.04 -10.03 -10.66
N LEU A 336 -38.04 -9.14 -10.68
CA LEU A 336 -37.22 -8.84 -11.84
C LEU A 336 -35.74 -8.90 -11.47
N LYS A 337 -34.96 -9.68 -12.23
CA LYS A 337 -33.51 -9.76 -12.11
C LYS A 337 -32.84 -8.83 -13.12
N VAL A 338 -31.85 -8.06 -12.68
CA VAL A 338 -31.00 -7.21 -13.51
C VAL A 338 -29.54 -7.67 -13.43
N ARG A 339 -28.85 -7.67 -14.57
CA ARG A 339 -27.40 -7.90 -14.66
C ARG A 339 -26.78 -7.09 -15.79
N ILE A 340 -25.45 -6.96 -15.77
CA ILE A 340 -24.68 -6.50 -16.94
C ILE A 340 -24.73 -7.61 -18.00
N ARG A 341 -25.00 -7.24 -19.25
CA ARG A 341 -25.05 -8.17 -20.39
C ARG A 341 -23.64 -8.64 -20.75
N ASP A 342 -23.51 -9.89 -21.18
CA ASP A 342 -22.25 -10.44 -21.68
C ASP A 342 -21.67 -9.55 -22.80
N GLY A 343 -20.35 -9.30 -22.74
CA GLY A 343 -19.64 -8.42 -23.68
C GLY A 343 -19.48 -6.96 -23.21
N TYR A 344 -20.10 -6.56 -22.10
CA TYR A 344 -19.95 -5.24 -21.49
C TYR A 344 -19.08 -5.27 -20.22
N GLY A 345 -17.91 -5.92 -20.29
CA GLY A 345 -17.03 -6.16 -19.12
C GLY A 345 -16.41 -4.90 -18.49
N ASN A 346 -16.58 -3.73 -19.12
CA ASN A 346 -16.17 -2.43 -18.60
C ASN A 346 -17.30 -1.70 -17.84
N TYR A 347 -18.39 -2.39 -17.49
CA TYR A 347 -19.50 -1.84 -16.72
C TYR A 347 -19.70 -2.64 -15.43
N GLU A 348 -20.12 -1.92 -14.38
CA GLU A 348 -20.52 -2.51 -13.10
C GLU A 348 -21.82 -1.87 -12.62
N LEU A 349 -22.62 -2.65 -11.89
CA LEU A 349 -23.76 -2.11 -11.15
C LEU A 349 -23.24 -1.47 -9.86
N ASP A 350 -23.81 -0.33 -9.48
CA ASP A 350 -23.63 0.25 -8.15
C ASP A 350 -24.30 -0.68 -7.11
N PRO A 351 -23.67 -0.98 -5.96
CA PRO A 351 -24.31 -1.77 -4.90
C PRO A 351 -25.65 -1.21 -4.40
N PHE A 352 -25.88 0.09 -4.59
CA PHE A 352 -27.12 0.80 -4.27
C PHE A 352 -27.95 1.14 -5.51
N PHE A 353 -27.81 0.35 -6.59
CA PHE A 353 -28.53 0.56 -7.84
C PHE A 353 -30.04 0.69 -7.60
N LYS A 354 -30.64 1.76 -8.15
CA LYS A 354 -32.08 2.01 -8.04
C LYS A 354 -32.79 1.64 -9.33
N LEU A 355 -33.87 0.87 -9.21
CA LEU A 355 -34.71 0.49 -10.33
C LEU A 355 -36.07 1.15 -10.22
N TYR A 356 -36.49 1.84 -11.28
CA TYR A 356 -37.85 2.37 -11.42
C TYR A 356 -38.55 1.68 -12.60
N VAL A 357 -39.73 1.11 -12.37
CA VAL A 357 -40.56 0.50 -13.41
C VAL A 357 -41.83 1.31 -13.55
N ASN A 358 -42.07 1.87 -14.74
CA ASN A 358 -43.18 2.80 -15.00
C ASN A 358 -43.23 3.97 -13.99
N GLY A 359 -42.06 4.48 -13.59
CA GLY A 359 -41.91 5.56 -12.61
C GLY A 359 -42.08 5.14 -11.14
N ILE A 360 -42.30 3.85 -10.86
CA ILE A 360 -42.46 3.32 -9.50
C ILE A 360 -41.16 2.64 -9.08
N GLY A 361 -40.59 3.06 -7.95
CA GLY A 361 -39.38 2.44 -7.39
C GLY A 361 -39.61 1.00 -6.93
N TRP A 362 -38.77 0.08 -7.39
CA TRP A 362 -38.77 -1.32 -6.95
C TRP A 362 -37.69 -1.54 -5.89
N ARG A 363 -37.97 -2.45 -4.95
CA ARG A 363 -37.07 -2.74 -3.82
C ARG A 363 -36.10 -3.85 -4.19
N CYS A 364 -34.79 -3.62 -4.02
CA CYS A 364 -33.81 -4.70 -4.11
C CYS A 364 -34.03 -5.70 -2.97
N ILE A 365 -34.16 -6.99 -3.30
CA ILE A 365 -34.39 -8.08 -2.34
C ILE A 365 -33.22 -9.07 -2.28
N VAL A 366 -32.41 -9.19 -3.36
CA VAL A 366 -31.25 -10.08 -3.41
C VAL A 366 -30.15 -9.46 -4.26
N THR A 367 -28.91 -9.50 -3.76
CA THR A 367 -27.70 -9.24 -4.54
C THR A 367 -26.90 -10.52 -4.66
N SER A 368 -26.45 -10.86 -5.88
CA SER A 368 -25.65 -12.06 -6.16
C SER A 368 -24.22 -11.68 -6.53
N TYR A 369 -23.27 -12.51 -6.08
CA TYR A 369 -21.84 -12.34 -6.29
C TYR A 369 -21.22 -13.61 -6.87
N ASP A 370 -20.11 -13.47 -7.59
CA ASP A 370 -19.27 -14.58 -8.02
C ASP A 370 -18.30 -15.06 -6.91
N GLU A 371 -17.45 -16.04 -7.23
CA GLU A 371 -16.44 -16.58 -6.30
C GLU A 371 -15.37 -15.56 -5.88
N ASN A 372 -15.23 -14.46 -6.63
CA ASN A 372 -14.30 -13.37 -6.38
C ASN A 372 -14.95 -12.18 -5.66
N PHE A 373 -16.22 -12.31 -5.25
CA PHE A 373 -17.02 -11.24 -4.65
C PHE A 373 -17.35 -10.08 -5.58
N ASN A 374 -17.29 -10.27 -6.90
CA ASN A 374 -17.80 -9.30 -7.86
C ASN A 374 -19.32 -9.47 -7.98
N MET A 375 -20.05 -8.36 -7.98
CA MET A 375 -21.51 -8.39 -8.09
C MET A 375 -21.93 -8.81 -9.50
N THR A 376 -22.68 -9.91 -9.62
CA THR A 376 -23.11 -10.46 -10.90
C THR A 376 -24.53 -10.04 -11.28
N SER A 377 -25.41 -9.80 -10.31
CA SER A 377 -26.80 -9.42 -10.55
C SER A 377 -27.50 -8.92 -9.29
N MET A 378 -28.57 -8.17 -9.48
CA MET A 378 -29.50 -7.76 -8.42
C MET A 378 -30.92 -8.21 -8.77
N THR A 379 -31.73 -8.53 -7.77
CA THR A 379 -33.12 -8.93 -7.92
C THR A 379 -34.01 -7.94 -7.19
N PHE A 380 -35.02 -7.44 -7.89
CA PHE A 380 -35.93 -6.41 -7.43
C PHE A 380 -37.35 -6.95 -7.35
N ALA A 381 -38.09 -6.50 -6.33
CA ALA A 381 -39.51 -6.78 -6.16
C ALA A 381 -40.34 -5.52 -6.36
N SER A 382 -41.47 -5.66 -7.05
CA SER A 382 -42.48 -4.62 -7.16
C SER A 382 -43.15 -4.31 -5.81
N PRO A 383 -43.90 -3.21 -5.70
CA PRO A 383 -44.94 -3.09 -4.69
C PRO A 383 -45.94 -4.25 -4.75
N THR A 384 -46.70 -4.43 -3.67
CA THR A 384 -47.69 -5.50 -3.57
C THR A 384 -48.98 -5.16 -4.33
N TYR A 385 -49.61 -6.20 -4.88
CA TYR A 385 -50.94 -6.19 -5.47
C TYR A 385 -51.85 -7.01 -4.57
N ASP A 386 -52.89 -6.38 -4.01
CA ASP A 386 -53.90 -7.06 -3.22
C ASP A 386 -55.02 -7.54 -4.15
N ILE A 387 -55.38 -8.82 -4.03
CA ILE A 387 -56.43 -9.45 -4.82
C ILE A 387 -57.49 -9.98 -3.88
N GLU A 388 -58.74 -9.58 -4.11
CA GLU A 388 -59.89 -9.97 -3.29
C GLU A 388 -60.74 -11.02 -4.02
N THR A 389 -61.37 -11.91 -3.25
CA THR A 389 -62.38 -12.84 -3.80
C THR A 389 -63.59 -12.02 -4.29
N PRO A 390 -64.09 -12.26 -5.51
CA PRO A 390 -65.28 -11.58 -6.00
C PRO A 390 -66.48 -11.85 -5.08
N GLU A 391 -67.22 -10.81 -4.70
CA GLU A 391 -68.49 -10.99 -3.99
C GLU A 391 -69.45 -11.80 -4.86
N LEU A 392 -69.95 -12.92 -4.34
CA LEU A 392 -71.03 -13.66 -4.99
C LEU A 392 -72.29 -12.78 -4.97
N PRO A 393 -73.05 -12.68 -6.07
CA PRO A 393 -74.31 -11.94 -6.05
C PRO A 393 -75.22 -12.53 -4.97
N GLU A 394 -75.78 -11.66 -4.12
CA GLU A 394 -76.77 -12.06 -3.11
C GLU A 394 -77.94 -12.82 -3.79
N PRO A 395 -78.41 -13.93 -3.21
CA PRO A 395 -79.37 -14.84 -3.85
C PRO A 395 -80.76 -14.26 -4.10
#